data_AF-A0A8X8XYZ1-F1
#
_entry.id   AF-A0A8X8XYZ1-F1
#
_cell.length_a   1.000
_cell.length_b   1.000
_cell.length_c   1.000
_cell.angle_alpha   90.00
_cell.angle_beta   90.00
_cell.angle_gamma   90.00
#
_symmetry.space_group_name_H-M   'P 1'
#
loop_
_entity.id
_entity.type
_entity.pdbx_description
1 polymer ?
#
loop_
_entity_poly.entity_id
_entity_poly.type
_entity_poly.pdbx_seq_one_letter_code
_entity_poly.pdbx_strand_id
1 'polypeptide(L)'
;MPSSHKLVAVALPVGLNILNLRPSIASLLDHPTMDSSSRYKVSRELSFEIKLHGFLLWASVGLLMPAAILVVSVLLASAAAVMSLKYFDNSFNNDHQRIGLAFYVIMWLQALAGICRPHRGSKSRNIWFIFHWLVGIIVSLLGVINIYTGLEAYHKRSLKNVSIWTILFTVQVSLTLFVYLLQEKWHYIRKQGAILGNKPVQPTSDREMITESQQKETSEHC
;
A
#
# COMPACT_ATOMS: atom_id res chain seq x y z
N MET A 1 15.56 14.99 0.14
CA MET A 1 14.92 14.17 1.20
C MET A 1 13.44 13.99 0.85
N PRO A 2 12.96 12.77 0.55
CA PRO A 2 11.53 12.58 0.32
C PRO A 2 10.77 12.81 1.64
N SER A 3 9.74 13.66 1.58
CA SER A 3 8.93 14.04 2.73
C SER A 3 8.26 12.82 3.35
N SER A 4 8.23 12.79 4.68
CA SER A 4 7.67 11.73 5.54
C SER A 4 6.19 11.40 5.28
N HIS A 5 5.51 12.18 4.45
CA HIS A 5 4.15 11.91 3.99
C HIS A 5 4.08 10.83 2.89
N LYS A 6 5.20 10.49 2.23
CA LYS A 6 5.22 9.46 1.19
C LYS A 6 5.27 8.03 1.73
N LEU A 7 5.77 7.83 2.96
CA LEU A 7 5.88 6.50 3.59
C LEU A 7 4.62 6.07 4.36
N VAL A 8 3.73 7.01 4.68
CA VAL A 8 2.44 6.70 5.33
C VAL A 8 1.42 6.13 4.33
N ALA A 9 1.68 6.23 3.02
CA ALA A 9 0.79 5.72 1.98
C ALA A 9 0.83 4.19 1.78
N VAL A 10 1.67 3.45 2.51
CA VAL A 10 1.84 1.99 2.35
C VAL A 10 0.87 1.17 3.21
N ALA A 11 0.05 1.79 4.07
CA ALA A 11 -0.83 1.05 5.00
C ALA A 11 -2.31 1.49 5.03
N LEU A 12 -2.76 2.31 4.09
CA LEU A 12 -4.18 2.69 4.03
C LEU A 12 -4.85 2.06 2.80
N PRO A 13 -5.81 1.15 2.97
CA PRO A 13 -6.72 0.85 1.89
C PRO A 13 -7.45 2.16 1.55
N VAL A 14 -7.48 2.45 0.25
CA VAL A 14 -8.28 3.46 -0.44
C VAL A 14 -9.52 3.86 0.36
N GLY A 15 -9.41 4.94 1.14
CA GLY A 15 -10.44 5.32 2.11
C GLY A 15 -10.56 6.83 2.35
N LEU A 16 -10.04 7.66 1.45
CA LEU A 16 -10.09 9.12 1.62
C LEU A 16 -10.83 9.83 0.47
N ASN A 17 -11.94 9.24 -0.01
CA ASN A 17 -12.82 9.90 -1.00
C ASN A 17 -14.32 9.75 -0.70
N ILE A 18 -14.72 9.30 0.49
CA ILE A 18 -16.15 9.12 0.85
C ILE A 18 -16.76 10.38 1.50
N LEU A 19 -15.97 11.41 1.81
CA LEU A 19 -16.44 12.61 2.55
C LEU A 19 -17.16 13.68 1.72
N ASN A 20 -17.42 13.45 0.42
CA ASN A 20 -18.10 14.43 -0.44
C ASN A 20 -19.52 14.04 -0.88
N LEU A 21 -20.08 12.94 -0.37
CA LEU A 21 -21.51 12.67 -0.54
C LEU A 21 -22.28 13.47 0.52
N ARG A 22 -22.61 14.72 0.17
CA ARG A 22 -23.62 15.52 0.88
C ARG A 22 -24.93 14.73 0.83
N PRO A 23 -25.43 14.17 1.95
CA PRO A 23 -26.63 13.38 1.88
C PRO A 23 -27.80 14.35 1.73
N SER A 24 -28.39 14.38 0.55
CA SER A 24 -29.62 15.09 0.25
C SER A 24 -30.79 14.35 0.91
N ILE A 25 -30.89 14.43 2.24
CA ILE A 25 -31.98 13.79 3.03
C ILE A 25 -33.18 14.75 3.18
N ALA A 26 -33.17 15.91 2.54
CA ALA A 26 -34.24 16.89 2.67
C ALA A 26 -35.56 16.51 1.96
N SER A 27 -35.62 15.43 1.18
CA SER A 27 -36.80 15.13 0.34
C SER A 27 -37.67 13.95 0.80
N LEU A 28 -37.47 13.38 2.00
CA LEU A 28 -38.20 12.16 2.40
C LEU A 28 -38.80 12.20 3.82
N LEU A 29 -39.29 13.37 4.25
CA LEU A 29 -40.03 13.45 5.51
C LEU A 29 -41.26 14.35 5.39
N ASP A 30 -42.27 13.85 4.67
CA ASP A 30 -43.65 14.37 4.73
C ASP A 30 -44.58 13.22 5.13
N HIS A 31 -44.56 12.87 6.43
CA HIS A 31 -45.62 12.09 7.10
C HIS A 31 -45.49 12.20 8.63
N PRO A 32 -46.55 11.85 9.39
CA PRO A 32 -47.22 12.71 10.37
C PRO A 32 -46.37 13.06 11.62
N THR A 33 -46.76 14.16 12.27
CA THR A 33 -46.06 14.90 13.34
C THR A 33 -45.48 14.05 14.48
N MET A 34 -44.20 13.69 14.38
CA MET A 34 -43.38 13.29 15.54
C MET A 34 -43.08 14.49 16.44
N ASP A 35 -43.32 14.34 17.75
CA ASP A 35 -42.96 15.34 18.76
C ASP A 35 -41.44 15.64 18.75
N SER A 36 -41.10 16.91 18.93
CA SER A 36 -39.74 17.45 19.00
C SER A 36 -38.80 16.69 19.93
N SER A 37 -39.28 16.21 21.08
CA SER A 37 -38.50 15.40 22.04
C SER A 37 -38.05 14.08 21.42
N SER A 38 -38.97 13.41 20.71
CA SER A 38 -38.67 12.15 20.02
C SER A 38 -37.69 12.33 18.86
N ARG A 39 -37.82 13.41 18.08
CA ARG A 39 -36.86 13.74 17.01
C ARG A 39 -35.47 14.02 17.55
N TYR A 40 -35.37 14.76 18.66
CA TYR A 40 -34.10 15.05 19.28
C TYR A 40 -33.44 13.79 19.89
N LYS A 41 -34.23 12.91 20.50
CA LYS A 41 -33.77 11.62 21.00
C LYS A 41 -33.23 10.76 19.86
N VAL A 42 -34.00 10.58 18.78
CA VAL A 42 -33.57 9.81 17.59
C VAL A 42 -32.32 10.43 16.95
N SER A 43 -32.25 11.76 16.85
CA SER A 43 -31.06 12.46 16.32
C SER A 43 -29.82 12.23 17.19
N ARG A 44 -29.98 12.21 18.52
CA ARG A 44 -28.90 11.96 19.48
C ARG A 44 -28.43 10.50 19.45
N GLU A 45 -29.36 9.54 19.44
CA GLU A 45 -29.07 8.10 19.33
C GLU A 45 -28.36 7.79 18.01
N LEU A 46 -28.90 8.27 16.88
CA LEU A 46 -28.27 8.10 15.57
C LEU A 46 -26.88 8.74 15.51
N SER A 47 -26.70 9.94 16.09
CA SER A 47 -25.38 10.58 16.17
C SER A 47 -24.40 9.77 17.02
N PHE A 48 -24.87 9.16 18.12
CA PHE A 48 -24.08 8.27 18.96
C PHE A 48 -23.69 6.99 18.21
N GLU A 49 -24.64 6.33 17.54
CA GLU A 49 -24.40 5.14 16.73
C GLU A 49 -23.38 5.39 15.62
N ILE A 50 -23.48 6.52 14.91
CA ILE A 50 -22.51 6.89 13.86
C ILE A 50 -21.12 7.10 14.45
N LYS A 51 -21.02 7.82 15.58
CA LYS A 51 -19.74 8.06 16.26
C LYS A 51 -19.12 6.76 16.77
N LEU A 52 -19.94 5.88 17.35
CA LEU A 52 -19.50 4.58 17.84
C LEU A 52 -19.05 3.67 16.69
N HIS A 53 -19.83 3.59 15.60
CA HIS A 53 -19.47 2.84 14.40
C HIS A 53 -18.14 3.34 13.83
N GLY A 54 -17.96 4.66 13.70
CA GLY A 54 -16.71 5.26 13.24
C GLY A 54 -15.52 4.92 14.14
N PHE A 55 -15.70 4.99 15.46
CA PHE A 55 -14.67 4.61 16.43
C PHE A 55 -14.32 3.13 16.37
N LEU A 56 -15.31 2.25 16.31
CA LEU A 56 -15.11 0.79 16.21
C LEU A 56 -14.42 0.40 14.91
N LEU A 57 -14.81 1.03 13.79
CA LEU A 57 -14.16 0.81 12.49
C LEU A 57 -12.71 1.28 12.51
N TRP A 58 -12.45 2.47 13.08
CA TRP A 58 -11.10 2.99 13.24
C TRP A 58 -10.23 2.08 14.12
N ALA A 59 -10.74 1.64 15.28
CA ALA A 59 -10.01 0.75 16.17
C ALA A 59 -9.71 -0.60 15.50
N SER A 60 -10.69 -1.18 14.80
CA SER A 60 -10.55 -2.44 14.10
C SER A 60 -9.55 -2.37 12.94
N VAL A 61 -9.79 -1.50 11.96
CA VAL A 61 -8.99 -1.45 10.72
C VAL A 61 -7.70 -0.67 10.90
N GLY A 62 -7.70 0.38 11.72
CA GLY A 62 -6.55 1.26 11.94
C GLY A 62 -5.54 0.74 12.94
N LEU A 63 -5.98 0.03 13.99
CA LEU A 63 -5.09 -0.45 15.07
C LEU A 63 -5.01 -1.97 15.14
N LEU A 64 -6.16 -2.65 15.28
CA LEU A 64 -6.19 -4.09 15.54
C LEU A 64 -5.70 -4.91 14.34
N MET A 65 -6.11 -4.57 13.12
CA MET A 65 -5.72 -5.31 11.91
C MET A 65 -4.20 -5.27 11.66
N PRO A 66 -3.51 -4.11 11.67
CA PRO A 66 -2.05 -4.08 11.50
C PRO A 66 -1.31 -4.81 12.62
N ALA A 67 -1.78 -4.67 13.87
CA ALA A 67 -1.18 -5.35 15.01
C ALA A 67 -1.32 -6.87 14.90
N ALA A 68 -2.51 -7.37 14.51
CA ALA A 68 -2.76 -8.78 14.30
C ALA A 68 -1.86 -9.37 13.20
N ILE A 69 -1.73 -8.67 12.05
CA ILE A 69 -0.85 -9.11 10.96
C ILE A 69 0.60 -9.22 11.44
N LEU A 70 1.09 -8.23 12.21
CA LEU A 70 2.44 -8.23 12.75
C LEU A 70 2.68 -9.42 13.69
N VAL A 71 1.77 -9.64 14.65
CA VAL A 71 1.87 -10.75 15.61
C VAL A 71 1.83 -12.10 14.89
N VAL A 72 0.87 -12.29 13.97
CA VAL A 72 0.74 -13.55 13.21
C VAL A 72 1.99 -13.82 12.37
N SER A 73 2.55 -12.79 11.74
CA SER A 73 3.77 -12.91 10.93
C SER A 73 4.98 -13.34 11.77
N VAL A 74 5.16 -12.76 12.96
CA VAL A 74 6.23 -13.13 13.90
C VAL A 74 6.06 -14.56 14.41
N LEU A 75 4.82 -14.96 14.75
CA LEU A 75 4.52 -16.32 15.19
C LEU A 75 4.80 -17.35 14.10
N LEU A 76 4.38 -17.09 12.85
CA LEU A 76 4.65 -17.98 11.72
C LEU A 76 6.15 -18.11 11.44
N ALA A 77 6.89 -16.99 11.42
CA ALA A 77 8.34 -17.03 11.21
C ALA A 77 9.06 -17.80 12.31
N SER A 78 8.62 -17.65 13.57
CA SER A 78 9.18 -18.36 14.72
C SER A 78 8.85 -19.85 14.67
N ALA A 79 7.60 -20.21 14.35
CA ALA A 79 7.18 -21.60 14.20
C ALA A 79 7.94 -22.30 13.07
N ALA A 80 8.15 -21.64 11.93
CA ALA A 80 8.95 -22.16 10.83
C ALA A 80 10.40 -22.39 11.24
N ALA A 81 11.02 -21.47 11.98
CA ALA A 81 12.38 -21.62 12.49
C ALA A 81 12.48 -22.78 13.49
N VAL A 82 11.55 -22.89 14.44
CA VAL A 82 11.51 -24.00 15.41
C VAL A 82 11.30 -25.34 14.71
N MET A 83 10.40 -25.44 13.73
CA MET A 83 10.22 -26.65 12.94
C MET A 83 11.51 -27.01 12.19
N SER A 84 12.18 -26.01 11.61
CA SER A 84 13.44 -26.22 10.90
C SER A 84 14.51 -26.82 11.82
N LEU A 85 14.69 -26.23 13.01
CA LEU A 85 15.66 -26.69 14.00
C LEU A 85 15.33 -28.07 14.56
N LYS A 86 14.04 -28.39 14.75
CA LYS A 86 13.62 -29.65 15.38
C LYS A 86 13.63 -30.83 14.41
N TYR A 87 13.26 -30.62 13.14
CA TYR A 87 12.95 -31.70 12.21
C TYR A 87 13.94 -31.84 11.04
N PHE A 88 14.81 -30.85 10.80
CA PHE A 88 15.85 -30.97 9.78
C PHE A 88 17.23 -31.26 10.40
N ASP A 89 18.06 -31.93 9.61
CA ASP A 89 19.46 -32.14 9.94
C ASP A 89 20.18 -30.80 9.85
N ASN A 90 20.56 -30.22 10.99
CA ASN A 90 21.21 -28.92 11.10
C ASN A 90 22.73 -29.02 10.93
N SER A 91 23.19 -29.81 9.95
CA SER A 91 24.60 -29.94 9.60
C SER A 91 25.16 -28.69 8.90
N PHE A 92 24.30 -27.76 8.46
CA PHE A 92 24.65 -26.48 7.83
C PHE A 92 25.61 -26.60 6.62
N ASN A 93 25.59 -27.75 5.94
CA ASN A 93 26.38 -27.99 4.73
C ASN A 93 25.69 -27.47 3.45
N ASN A 94 24.45 -26.97 3.58
CA ASN A 94 23.64 -26.47 2.49
C ASN A 94 23.50 -24.94 2.58
N ASP A 95 23.60 -24.26 1.44
CA ASP A 95 23.47 -22.80 1.38
C ASP A 95 22.12 -22.28 1.90
N HIS A 96 21.00 -23.00 1.67
CA HIS A 96 19.69 -22.65 2.23
C HIS A 96 19.72 -22.56 3.75
N GLN A 97 20.38 -23.51 4.43
CA GLN A 97 20.44 -23.53 5.90
C GLN A 97 21.30 -22.39 6.44
N ARG A 98 22.45 -22.14 5.80
CA ARG A 98 23.38 -21.07 6.16
C ARG A 98 22.75 -19.69 5.96
N ILE A 99 22.14 -19.47 4.79
CA ILE A 99 21.44 -18.24 4.43
C ILE A 99 20.22 -18.05 5.35
N GLY A 100 19.44 -19.10 5.59
CA GLY A 100 18.26 -19.07 6.44
C GLY A 100 18.57 -18.70 7.89
N LEU A 101 19.64 -19.24 8.47
CA LEU A 101 20.09 -18.85 9.81
C LEU A 101 20.54 -17.39 9.86
N ALA A 102 21.37 -16.96 8.90
CA ALA A 102 21.83 -15.58 8.81
C ALA A 102 20.63 -14.61 8.66
N PHE A 103 19.70 -14.93 7.77
CA PHE A 103 18.46 -14.18 7.58
C PHE A 103 17.66 -14.07 8.88
N TYR A 104 17.43 -15.18 9.59
CA TYR A 104 16.63 -15.18 10.81
C TYR A 104 17.27 -14.32 11.92
N VAL A 105 18.58 -14.44 12.14
CA VAL A 105 19.30 -13.62 13.12
C VAL A 105 19.23 -12.13 12.76
N ILE A 106 19.55 -11.78 11.51
CA ILE A 106 19.55 -10.37 11.08
C ILE A 106 18.14 -9.79 11.10
N MET A 107 17.10 -10.57 10.76
CA MET A 107 15.70 -10.14 10.86
C MET A 107 15.32 -9.72 12.28
N TRP A 108 15.71 -10.50 13.30
CA TRP A 108 15.47 -10.15 14.70
C TRP A 108 16.29 -8.93 15.14
N LEU A 109 17.57 -8.86 14.76
CA LEU A 109 18.40 -7.69 15.03
C LEU A 109 17.82 -6.43 14.39
N GLN A 110 17.30 -6.53 13.17
CA GLN A 110 16.65 -5.44 12.45
C GLN A 110 15.38 -4.98 13.18
N ALA A 111 14.54 -5.91 13.67
CA ALA A 111 13.35 -5.57 14.47
C ALA A 111 13.72 -4.86 15.78
N LEU A 112 14.70 -5.37 16.53
CA LEU A 112 15.21 -4.74 17.75
C LEU A 112 15.82 -3.37 17.47
N ALA A 113 16.63 -3.23 16.41
CA ALA A 113 17.19 -1.96 15.98
C ALA A 113 16.09 -0.95 15.64
N GLY A 114 14.97 -1.41 15.05
CA GLY A 114 13.73 -0.67 14.81
C GLY A 114 13.13 -0.06 16.08
N ILE A 115 13.12 -0.81 17.17
CA ILE A 115 12.62 -0.38 18.48
C ILE A 115 13.60 0.62 19.13
N CYS A 116 14.90 0.35 19.05
CA CYS A 116 15.97 1.20 19.59
C CYS A 116 16.24 2.48 18.78
N ARG A 117 15.23 3.02 18.11
CA ARG A 117 15.34 4.17 17.20
C ARG A 117 15.80 5.43 17.95
N PRO A 118 16.93 6.08 17.58
CA PRO A 118 17.48 7.23 18.31
C PRO A 118 16.55 8.44 18.38
N HIS A 119 16.70 9.34 19.35
CA HIS A 119 15.83 10.53 19.49
C HIS A 119 15.87 11.46 18.26
N ARG A 120 14.77 12.16 17.99
CA ARG A 120 14.64 13.11 16.85
C ARG A 120 15.64 14.27 17.01
N GLY A 121 16.28 14.69 15.91
CA GLY A 121 17.25 15.80 15.90
C GLY A 121 18.70 15.41 16.18
N SER A 122 18.99 14.18 16.60
CA SER A 122 20.38 13.70 16.76
C SER A 122 21.03 13.34 15.42
N LYS A 123 22.35 13.57 15.27
CA LYS A 123 23.11 13.08 14.10
C LYS A 123 23.05 11.55 13.97
N SER A 124 23.01 10.85 15.11
CA SER A 124 22.87 9.38 15.17
C SER A 124 21.59 8.88 14.50
N ARG A 125 20.47 9.62 14.59
CA ARG A 125 19.21 9.24 13.93
C ARG A 125 19.32 9.13 12.40
N ASN A 126 20.11 9.99 11.76
CA ASN A 126 20.31 9.93 10.31
C ASN A 126 21.19 8.74 9.90
N ILE A 127 22.28 8.51 10.65
CA ILE A 127 23.16 7.35 10.45
C ILE A 127 22.35 6.06 10.64
N TRP A 128 21.64 5.94 11.76
CA TRP A 128 20.74 4.82 12.05
C TRP A 128 19.71 4.62 10.93
N PHE A 129 19.13 5.69 10.38
CA PHE A 129 18.15 5.59 9.31
C PHE A 129 18.77 4.98 8.04
N ILE A 130 19.94 5.45 7.62
CA ILE A 130 20.62 4.93 6.42
C ILE A 130 21.00 3.46 6.62
N PHE A 131 21.62 3.13 7.77
CA PHE A 131 22.01 1.75 8.09
C PHE A 131 20.80 0.82 8.17
N HIS A 132 19.80 1.17 8.98
CA HIS A 132 18.58 0.37 9.14
C HIS A 132 17.84 0.20 7.81
N TRP A 133 17.75 1.25 6.99
CA TRP A 133 17.16 1.17 5.66
C TRP A 133 17.93 0.23 4.73
N LEU A 134 19.25 0.37 4.66
CA LEU A 134 20.10 -0.47 3.82
C LEU A 134 20.07 -1.94 4.24
N VAL A 135 20.20 -2.20 5.55
CA VAL A 135 20.08 -3.56 6.11
C VAL A 135 18.69 -4.13 5.82
N GLY A 136 17.63 -3.33 5.88
CA GLY A 136 16.28 -3.75 5.52
C GLY A 136 16.15 -4.24 4.08
N ILE A 137 16.81 -3.58 3.12
CA ILE A 137 16.87 -4.03 1.72
C ILE A 137 17.61 -5.37 1.63
N ILE A 138 18.76 -5.48 2.28
CA ILE A 138 19.59 -6.70 2.28
C ILE A 138 18.79 -7.88 2.87
N VAL A 139 18.14 -7.69 4.01
CA VAL A 139 17.30 -8.72 4.66
C VAL A 139 16.14 -9.16 3.75
N SER A 140 15.52 -8.21 3.04
CA SER A 140 14.43 -8.52 2.11
C SER A 140 14.91 -9.38 0.94
N LEU A 141 16.07 -9.04 0.35
CA LEU A 141 16.70 -9.85 -0.71
C LEU A 141 17.12 -11.22 -0.20
N LEU A 142 17.71 -11.28 0.99
CA LEU A 142 18.15 -12.53 1.61
C LEU A 142 16.96 -13.47 1.88
N GLY A 143 15.80 -12.92 2.28
CA GLY A 143 14.55 -13.67 2.42
C GLY A 143 14.07 -14.28 1.09
N VAL A 144 14.12 -13.51 0.00
CA VAL A 144 13.77 -14.02 -1.35
C VAL A 144 14.71 -15.13 -1.79
N ILE A 145 16.03 -14.92 -1.64
CA ILE A 145 17.06 -15.94 -1.96
C ILE A 145 16.86 -17.19 -1.11
N ASN A 146 16.55 -17.03 0.19
CA ASN A 146 16.32 -18.15 1.10
C ASN A 146 15.13 -19.03 0.65
N ILE A 147 14.07 -18.43 0.11
CA ILE A 147 12.91 -19.18 -0.40
C ILE A 147 13.28 -19.95 -1.68
N TYR A 148 13.97 -19.34 -2.64
CA TYR A 148 14.40 -20.04 -3.87
C TYR A 148 15.36 -21.19 -3.59
N THR A 149 16.38 -20.94 -2.76
CA THR A 149 17.33 -21.99 -2.34
C THR A 149 16.65 -23.09 -1.52
N GLY A 150 15.62 -22.75 -0.73
CA GLY A 150 14.80 -23.71 -0.01
C GLY A 150 13.94 -24.59 -0.93
N LEU A 151 13.32 -24.00 -1.95
CA LEU A 151 12.58 -24.75 -2.98
C LEU A 151 13.51 -25.68 -3.76
N GLU A 152 14.71 -25.23 -4.11
CA GLU A 152 15.72 -26.06 -4.76
C GLU A 152 16.19 -27.21 -3.86
N ALA A 153 16.47 -26.94 -2.59
CA ALA A 153 16.84 -27.96 -1.61
C ALA A 153 15.73 -28.99 -1.40
N TYR A 154 14.47 -28.55 -1.37
CA TYR A 154 13.31 -29.43 -1.30
C TYR A 154 13.17 -30.28 -2.56
N HIS A 155 13.31 -29.69 -3.75
CA HIS A 155 13.29 -30.43 -5.02
C HIS A 155 14.36 -31.52 -5.06
N LYS A 156 15.60 -31.19 -4.66
CA LYS A 156 16.72 -32.15 -4.59
C LYS A 156 16.45 -33.28 -3.60
N ARG A 157 15.83 -32.99 -2.45
CA ARG A 157 15.57 -33.97 -1.39
C ARG A 157 14.35 -34.86 -1.65
N SER A 158 13.28 -34.30 -2.19
CA SER A 158 12.02 -35.02 -2.37
C SER A 158 11.78 -35.50 -3.80
N LEU A 159 12.60 -35.06 -4.76
CA LEU A 159 12.43 -35.25 -6.21
C LEU A 159 11.06 -34.80 -6.74
N LYS A 160 10.32 -34.00 -5.98
CA LYS A 160 8.99 -33.51 -6.35
C LYS A 160 9.12 -32.23 -7.17
N ASN A 161 8.25 -32.08 -8.15
CA ASN A 161 8.20 -30.85 -8.93
C ASN A 161 7.84 -29.65 -8.03
N VAL A 162 8.70 -28.62 -8.03
CA VAL A 162 8.50 -27.37 -7.28
C VAL A 162 8.05 -26.21 -8.15
N SER A 163 7.94 -26.40 -9.46
CA SER A 163 7.70 -25.36 -10.46
C SER A 163 6.47 -24.52 -10.13
N ILE A 164 5.37 -25.12 -9.67
CA ILE A 164 4.17 -24.36 -9.31
C ILE A 164 4.44 -23.37 -8.16
N TRP A 165 5.16 -23.79 -7.12
CA TRP A 165 5.51 -22.92 -5.99
C TRP A 165 6.50 -21.83 -6.40
N THR A 166 7.48 -22.19 -7.23
CA THR A 166 8.44 -21.23 -7.79
C THR A 166 7.74 -20.19 -8.65
N ILE A 167 6.83 -20.58 -9.54
CA ILE A 167 6.07 -19.65 -10.39
C ILE A 167 5.21 -18.73 -9.53
N LEU A 168 4.46 -19.28 -8.57
CA LEU A 168 3.62 -18.48 -7.67
C LEU A 168 4.44 -17.44 -6.91
N PHE A 169 5.58 -17.85 -6.35
CA PHE A 169 6.46 -16.94 -5.62
C PHE A 169 7.09 -15.87 -6.53
N THR A 170 7.54 -16.25 -7.73
CA THR A 170 8.09 -15.30 -8.73
C THR A 170 7.05 -14.27 -9.15
N VAL A 171 5.82 -14.70 -9.43
CA VAL A 171 4.71 -13.80 -9.78
C VAL A 171 4.41 -12.86 -8.62
N GLN A 172 4.37 -13.36 -7.38
CA GLN A 172 4.16 -12.54 -6.19
C GLN A 172 5.24 -11.46 -6.02
N VAL A 173 6.53 -11.82 -6.13
CA VAL A 173 7.65 -10.86 -6.01
C VAL A 173 7.59 -9.83 -7.14
N SER A 174 7.32 -10.28 -8.38
CA SER A 174 7.22 -9.41 -9.55
C SER A 174 6.06 -8.43 -9.43
N LEU A 175 4.89 -8.89 -8.98
CA LEU A 175 3.72 -8.06 -8.73
C LEU A 175 4.00 -7.02 -7.64
N THR A 176 4.69 -7.42 -6.57
CA THR A 176 5.07 -6.51 -5.48
C THR A 176 6.00 -5.41 -5.98
N LEU A 177 7.01 -5.75 -6.78
CA LEU A 177 7.92 -4.78 -7.39
C LEU A 177 7.18 -3.84 -8.35
N PHE A 178 6.29 -4.38 -9.19
CA PHE A 178 5.47 -3.60 -10.10
C PHE A 178 4.59 -2.59 -9.35
N VAL A 179 3.88 -3.02 -8.30
CA VAL A 179 3.07 -2.13 -7.45
C VAL A 179 3.93 -1.07 -6.77
N TYR A 180 5.10 -1.43 -6.26
CA TYR A 180 6.04 -0.48 -5.66
C TYR A 180 6.45 0.63 -6.66
N LEU A 181 6.80 0.25 -7.90
CA LEU A 181 7.13 1.20 -8.96
C LEU A 181 5.93 2.07 -9.35
N LEU A 182 4.73 1.48 -9.43
CA LEU A 182 3.50 2.21 -9.68
C LEU A 182 3.22 3.25 -8.58
N GLN A 183 3.40 2.89 -7.31
CA GLN A 183 3.23 3.82 -6.18
C GLN A 183 4.19 5.00 -6.28
N GLU A 184 5.46 4.75 -6.62
CA GLU A 184 6.46 5.81 -6.78
C GLU A 184 6.07 6.81 -7.88
N LYS A 185 5.57 6.31 -9.01
CA LYS A 185 5.20 7.14 -10.17
C LYS A 185 3.77 7.66 -10.12
N TRP A 186 2.93 7.18 -9.20
CA TRP A 186 1.51 7.53 -9.11
C TRP A 186 1.24 9.03 -9.09
N HIS A 187 2.09 9.80 -8.39
CA HIS A 187 1.97 11.25 -8.36
C HIS A 187 2.25 11.92 -9.71
N TYR A 188 3.20 11.41 -10.50
CA TYR A 188 3.50 11.94 -11.84
C TYR A 188 2.37 11.59 -12.82
N ILE A 189 1.85 10.37 -12.77
CA ILE A 189 0.74 9.91 -13.62
C ILE A 189 -0.51 10.77 -13.38
N ARG A 190 -0.86 11.04 -12.12
CA ARG A 190 -1.99 11.94 -11.78
C ARG A 190 -1.79 13.36 -12.30
N LYS A 191 -0.58 13.90 -12.22
CA LYS A 191 -0.27 15.24 -12.74
C LYS A 191 -0.44 15.33 -14.26
N GLN A 192 0.00 14.31 -15.00
CA GLN A 192 -0.18 14.29 -16.46
C GLN A 192 -1.64 14.15 -16.87
N GLY A 193 -2.41 13.29 -16.18
CA GLY A 193 -3.84 13.13 -16.44
C GLY A 193 -4.64 14.42 -16.19
N ALA A 194 -4.32 15.17 -15.13
CA ALA A 194 -4.95 16.46 -14.86
C ALA A 194 -4.60 17.54 -15.91
N ILE A 195 -3.36 17.54 -16.44
CA ILE A 195 -2.95 18.47 -17.49
C ILE A 195 -3.65 18.14 -18.82
N LEU A 196 -3.80 16.85 -19.16
CA LEU A 196 -4.49 16.44 -20.39
C LEU A 196 -5.99 16.74 -20.35
N GLY A 197 -6.64 16.56 -19.20
CA GLY A 197 -8.06 16.91 -19.01
C GLY A 197 -8.36 18.41 -19.02
N ASN A 198 -7.35 19.25 -18.74
CA ASN A 198 -7.49 20.71 -18.71
C ASN A 198 -7.05 21.41 -20.00
N LYS A 199 -6.61 20.68 -21.05
CA LYS A 199 -6.39 21.31 -22.36
C LYS A 199 -7.74 21.69 -22.95
N PRO A 200 -8.01 22.98 -23.22
CA PRO A 200 -9.19 23.36 -23.99
C PRO A 200 -9.07 22.69 -25.36
N VAL A 201 -10.12 21.99 -25.79
CA VAL A 201 -10.28 21.64 -27.20
C VAL A 201 -10.37 22.97 -27.93
N GLN A 202 -9.26 23.40 -28.53
CA GLN A 202 -9.23 24.58 -29.39
C GLN A 202 -10.03 24.22 -30.64
N PRO A 203 -11.14 24.90 -30.96
CA PRO A 203 -11.82 24.72 -32.23
C PRO A 203 -11.03 25.51 -33.28
N THR A 204 -9.90 24.96 -33.72
CA THR A 204 -9.03 25.58 -34.73
C THR A 204 -9.44 25.22 -36.17
N SER A 205 -10.69 24.79 -36.39
CA SER A 205 -11.19 24.48 -37.74
C SER A 205 -12.27 25.45 -38.23
N ASP A 206 -13.00 26.11 -37.34
CA ASP A 206 -14.17 26.90 -37.76
C ASP A 206 -13.79 28.33 -38.15
N ARG A 207 -12.73 28.89 -37.55
CA ARG A 207 -12.32 30.29 -37.77
C ARG A 207 -11.56 30.51 -39.08
N GLU A 208 -10.81 29.51 -39.55
CA GLU A 208 -10.13 29.58 -40.85
C GLU A 208 -11.14 29.47 -42.00
N MET A 209 -12.15 28.60 -41.88
CA MET A 209 -13.17 28.41 -42.91
C MET A 209 -14.08 29.64 -43.10
N ILE A 210 -14.41 30.36 -42.00
CA ILE A 210 -15.21 31.61 -42.06
C ILE A 210 -14.40 32.77 -42.69
N THR A 211 -13.08 32.77 -42.51
CA THR A 211 -12.24 33.84 -43.06
C THR A 211 -12.06 33.68 -44.57
N GLU A 212 -11.91 32.43 -45.06
CA GLU A 212 -11.87 32.15 -46.50
C GLU A 212 -13.23 32.40 -47.19
N SER A 213 -14.35 32.06 -46.55
CA SER A 213 -15.67 32.31 -47.14
C SER A 213 -16.00 33.79 -47.28
N GLN A 214 -15.66 34.61 -46.28
CA GLN A 214 -15.90 36.06 -46.33
C GLN A 214 -14.97 36.78 -47.31
N GLN A 215 -13.73 36.30 -47.47
CA GLN A 215 -12.80 36.89 -48.44
C GLN A 215 -13.21 36.57 -49.88
N LYS A 216 -13.84 35.41 -50.13
CA LYS A 216 -14.37 35.05 -51.45
C LYS A 216 -15.61 35.89 -51.82
N GLU A 217 -16.55 36.09 -50.90
CA GLU A 217 -17.74 36.94 -51.13
C GLU A 217 -17.38 38.41 -51.40
N THR A 218 -16.34 38.94 -50.76
CA THR A 218 -15.94 40.35 -50.94
C THR A 218 -15.26 40.59 -52.30
N SER A 219 -14.65 39.56 -52.91
CA SER A 219 -13.95 39.68 -54.19
C SER A 219 -14.84 39.58 -55.44
N GLU A 220 -16.05 39.05 -55.31
CA GLU A 220 -17.00 38.92 -56.43
C GLU A 220 -17.93 40.14 -56.58
N HIS A 221 -17.82 41.14 -55.70
CA HIS A 221 -18.70 42.31 -55.68
C HIS A 221 -17.99 43.67 -55.91
N CYS A 222 -16.84 43.67 -56.59
CA CYS A 222 -16.21 44.89 -57.12
C CYS A 222 -16.06 44.82 -58.65
#